data_AF-G4ZI52-F1
#
_entry.id   AF-G4ZI52-F1
#
_cell.length_a   1.000
_cell.length_b   1.000
_cell.length_c   1.000
_cell.angle_alpha   90.00
_cell.angle_beta   90.00
_cell.angle_gamma   90.00
#
_symmetry.space_group_name_H-M   'P 1'
#
loop_
_entity.id
_entity.type
_entity.pdbx_description
1 polymer ?
#
loop_
_entity_poly.entity_id
_entity_poly.type
_entity_poly.pdbx_seq_one_letter_code
_entity_poly.pdbx_strand_id
1 'polypeptide(L)'
;MEISISERLGHITVREDYDVLEGSAYNARITSSDSNGVTTESNTISFTQWFDLGDPRFGGEPCAIVAADCVDEDELYPYRPSERVRKDISGAIVLTASRQRDSGELVVTMRRAGYLKLHCFQFPVSSLAQQELEAGIADWGAVMIKAMREILYARI
;
A
#
# COMPACT_ATOMS: atom_id res chain seq x y z
N MET A 1 -2.12 7.36 4.49
CA MET A 1 -2.52 6.42 3.43
C MET A 1 -4.00 6.60 3.11
N GLU A 2 -4.86 6.53 4.12
CA GLU A 2 -6.30 6.80 4.13
C GLU A 2 -6.71 8.07 3.38
N ILE A 3 -6.05 9.20 3.65
CA ILE A 3 -6.38 10.49 3.00
C ILE A 3 -6.21 10.38 1.48
N SER A 4 -5.06 9.85 1.03
CA SER A 4 -4.76 9.70 -0.39
C SER A 4 -5.70 8.72 -1.10
N ILE A 5 -6.23 7.71 -0.40
CA ILE A 5 -7.24 6.79 -0.95
C ILE A 5 -8.55 7.54 -1.12
N SER A 6 -9.00 8.21 -0.07
CA SER A 6 -10.25 8.98 -0.07
C SER A 6 -10.29 10.04 -1.15
N GLU A 7 -9.26 10.88 -1.23
CA GLU A 7 -9.22 12.00 -2.16
C GLU A 7 -9.15 11.57 -3.63
N ARG A 8 -8.54 10.41 -3.89
CA ARG A 8 -8.21 10.01 -5.27
C ARG A 8 -9.18 9.00 -5.85
N LEU A 9 -9.79 8.18 -5.00
CA LEU A 9 -10.81 7.22 -5.41
C LEU A 9 -12.22 7.74 -5.11
N GLY A 10 -12.37 8.87 -4.42
CA GLY A 10 -13.67 9.38 -3.98
C GLY A 10 -14.30 8.55 -2.87
N HIS A 11 -13.51 7.69 -2.22
CA HIS A 11 -13.96 6.81 -1.15
C HIS A 11 -14.02 7.53 0.19
N ILE A 12 -14.77 6.97 1.14
CA ILE A 12 -14.64 7.33 2.56
C ILE A 12 -13.76 6.29 3.23
N THR A 13 -12.51 6.65 3.49
CA THR A 13 -11.49 5.76 4.05
C THR A 13 -11.15 6.19 5.46
N VAL A 14 -11.27 5.26 6.40
CA VAL A 14 -11.00 5.46 7.83
C VAL A 14 -9.94 4.47 8.25
N ARG A 15 -8.96 4.96 9.01
CA ARG A 15 -7.99 4.11 9.71
C ARG A 15 -8.56 3.80 11.09
N GLU A 16 -9.00 2.57 11.28
CA GLU A 16 -9.66 2.11 12.49
C GLU A 16 -8.64 1.76 13.59
N ASP A 17 -7.45 1.29 13.21
CA ASP A 17 -6.35 1.01 14.15
C ASP A 17 -4.98 1.29 13.53
N TYR A 18 -4.01 1.62 14.36
CA TYR A 18 -2.63 1.94 13.94
C TYR A 18 -1.64 1.74 15.08
N ASP A 19 -0.63 0.91 14.84
CA ASP A 19 0.46 0.68 15.78
C ASP A 19 1.82 0.74 15.06
N VAL A 20 2.87 1.19 15.76
CA VAL A 20 4.22 1.34 15.22
C VAL A 20 5.19 0.60 16.12
N LEU A 21 5.89 -0.38 15.53
CA LEU A 21 6.95 -1.13 16.17
C LEU A 21 8.31 -0.51 15.80
N GLU A 22 8.95 0.10 16.79
CA GLU A 22 10.36 0.53 16.77
C GLU A 22 10.78 1.38 15.55
N GLY A 23 9.81 2.04 14.89
CA GLY A 23 10.03 2.91 13.72
C GLY A 23 10.32 2.20 12.40
N SER A 24 10.50 0.87 12.39
CA SER A 24 10.75 0.08 11.18
C SER A 24 9.52 -0.67 10.68
N ALA A 25 8.52 -0.88 11.53
CA ALA A 25 7.29 -1.56 11.14
C ALA A 25 6.06 -0.84 11.66
N TYR A 26 4.96 -0.95 10.94
CA TYR A 26 3.66 -0.49 11.40
C TYR A 26 2.57 -1.46 10.99
N ASN A 27 1.55 -1.54 11.83
CA ASN A 27 0.28 -2.16 11.50
C ASN A 27 -0.74 -1.05 11.21
N ALA A 28 -1.60 -1.27 10.21
CA ALA A 28 -2.72 -0.39 9.93
C ALA A 28 -3.95 -1.20 9.54
N ARG A 29 -5.05 -0.97 10.28
CA ARG A 29 -6.38 -1.46 9.91
C ARG A 29 -7.17 -0.33 9.28
N ILE A 30 -7.62 -0.55 8.05
CA ILE A 30 -8.29 0.47 7.24
C ILE A 30 -9.59 -0.07 6.69
N THR A 31 -10.61 0.78 6.67
CA THR A 31 -11.88 0.51 6.02
C THR A 31 -12.19 1.59 5.03
N SER A 32 -12.68 1.21 3.86
CA SER A 32 -13.00 2.13 2.76
C SER A 32 -14.36 1.79 2.18
N SER A 33 -15.26 2.77 2.16
CA SER A 33 -16.56 2.68 1.50
C SER A 33 -16.55 3.43 0.16
N ASP A 34 -17.00 2.77 -0.90
CA ASP A 34 -17.09 3.35 -2.25
C ASP A 34 -18.46 3.96 -2.54
N SER A 35 -18.62 4.58 -3.71
CA SER A 35 -19.88 5.17 -4.15
C SER A 35 -20.99 4.15 -4.47
N ASN A 36 -20.65 2.86 -4.58
CA ASN A 36 -21.62 1.78 -4.78
C ASN A 36 -22.17 1.24 -3.46
N GLY A 37 -21.73 1.78 -2.33
CA GLY A 37 -22.12 1.34 -0.99
C GLY A 37 -21.40 0.08 -0.54
N VAL A 38 -20.36 -0.38 -1.27
CA VAL A 38 -19.54 -1.51 -0.83
C VAL A 38 -18.51 -0.99 0.15
N THR A 39 -18.43 -1.66 1.30
CA THR A 39 -17.39 -1.40 2.29
C THR A 39 -16.33 -2.48 2.22
N THR A 40 -15.08 -2.04 2.05
CA THR A 40 -13.89 -2.89 2.07
C THR A 40 -13.15 -2.72 3.39
N GLU A 41 -12.52 -3.79 3.87
CA GLU A 41 -11.58 -3.74 4.99
C GLU A 41 -10.24 -4.36 4.61
N SER A 42 -9.18 -3.88 5.23
CA SER A 42 -7.82 -4.43 5.13
C SER A 42 -7.10 -4.29 6.47
N ASN A 43 -6.34 -5.29 6.86
CA ASN A 43 -5.42 -5.22 7.99
C ASN A 43 -4.02 -5.57 7.48
N THR A 44 -3.12 -4.58 7.43
CA THR A 44 -1.81 -4.70 6.80
C THR A 44 -0.70 -4.40 7.80
N ILE A 45 0.33 -5.25 7.79
CA ILE A 45 1.60 -4.99 8.45
C ILE A 45 2.62 -4.62 7.38
N SER A 46 3.37 -3.56 7.61
CA SER A 46 4.40 -3.07 6.71
C SER A 46 5.72 -2.91 7.44
N PHE A 47 6.79 -3.39 6.83
CA PHE A 47 8.17 -3.28 7.28
C PHE A 47 8.93 -2.41 6.29
N THR A 48 9.72 -1.49 6.81
CA THR A 48 10.56 -0.59 6.03
C THR A 48 11.99 -0.67 6.54
N GLN A 49 12.92 -0.89 5.62
CA GLN A 49 14.35 -0.86 5.89
C GLN A 49 15.03 0.10 4.93
N TRP A 50 15.81 1.02 5.48
CA TRP A 50 16.71 1.89 4.74
C TRP A 50 18.16 1.43 4.93
N PHE A 51 18.94 1.51 3.86
CA PHE A 51 20.38 1.23 3.82
C PHE A 51 21.09 2.48 3.31
N ASP A 52 22.00 3.01 4.13
CA ASP A 52 22.77 4.20 3.80
C ASP A 52 23.93 3.89 2.84
N LEU A 53 24.50 4.96 2.26
CA LEU A 53 25.72 4.87 1.48
C LEU A 53 26.85 4.28 2.34
N GLY A 54 27.52 3.25 1.82
CA GLY A 54 28.58 2.52 2.52
C GLY A 54 28.08 1.32 3.34
N ASP A 55 26.78 1.05 3.40
CA ASP A 55 26.26 -0.15 4.05
C ASP A 55 26.63 -1.42 3.25
N PRO A 56 27.39 -2.36 3.84
CA PRO A 56 27.87 -3.53 3.11
C PRO A 56 26.74 -4.51 2.73
N ARG A 57 25.57 -4.45 3.39
CA ARG A 57 24.45 -5.38 3.17
C ARG A 57 23.84 -5.26 1.77
N PHE A 58 24.04 -4.11 1.11
CA PHE A 58 23.59 -3.86 -0.27
C PHE A 58 24.72 -3.38 -1.19
N GLY A 59 25.94 -3.90 -1.00
CA GLY A 59 27.07 -3.56 -1.86
C GLY A 59 27.55 -2.12 -1.74
N GLY A 60 27.20 -1.42 -0.65
CA GLY A 60 27.60 -0.04 -0.38
C GLY A 60 26.73 1.04 -1.03
N GLU A 61 25.75 0.67 -1.86
CA GLU A 61 24.87 1.64 -2.52
C GLU A 61 23.58 1.89 -1.72
N PRO A 62 23.04 3.12 -1.72
CA PRO A 62 21.80 3.43 -1.00
C PRO A 62 20.61 2.62 -1.53
N CYS A 63 19.85 2.04 -0.59
CA CYS A 63 18.72 1.18 -0.91
C CYS A 63 17.60 1.36 0.12
N ALA A 64 16.35 1.29 -0.33
CA ALA A 64 15.19 1.17 0.57
C ALA A 64 14.37 -0.05 0.17
N ILE A 65 13.92 -0.79 1.16
CA ILE A 65 13.01 -1.92 0.98
C ILE A 65 11.77 -1.68 1.83
N VAL A 66 10.61 -1.81 1.21
CA VAL A 66 9.33 -1.89 1.91
C VAL A 66 8.75 -3.26 1.61
N ALA A 67 8.38 -4.01 2.63
CA ALA A 67 7.64 -5.26 2.51
C ALA A 67 6.35 -5.14 3.30
N ALA A 68 5.22 -5.46 2.68
CA ALA A 68 3.91 -5.41 3.32
C ALA A 68 3.19 -6.74 3.12
N ASP A 69 2.47 -7.16 4.15
CA ASP A 69 1.63 -8.35 4.13
C ASP A 69 0.36 -8.14 4.95
N CYS A 70 -0.63 -9.00 4.74
CA CYS A 70 -1.89 -8.94 5.46
C CYS A 70 -1.87 -9.76 6.75
N VAL A 71 -2.72 -9.37 7.70
CA VAL A 71 -3.04 -10.18 8.87
C VAL A 71 -4.10 -11.21 8.47
N ASP A 72 -3.70 -12.47 8.31
CA ASP A 72 -4.61 -13.55 7.90
C ASP A 72 -5.69 -13.83 8.96
N GLU A 73 -5.29 -13.95 10.23
CA GLU A 73 -6.17 -14.20 11.37
C GLU A 73 -6.07 -13.06 12.39
N ASP A 74 -7.20 -12.40 12.64
CA ASP A 74 -7.32 -11.27 13.54
C ASP A 74 -8.38 -11.59 14.60
N GLU A 75 -7.93 -12.03 15.79
CA GLU A 75 -8.83 -12.36 16.90
C GLU A 75 -9.48 -11.12 17.52
N LEU A 76 -8.82 -9.96 17.42
CA LEU A 76 -9.32 -8.70 17.97
C LEU A 76 -10.40 -8.10 17.08
N TYR A 77 -10.24 -8.21 15.75
CA TYR A 77 -11.20 -7.77 14.74
C TYR A 77 -11.48 -8.86 13.69
N PRO A 78 -12.29 -9.88 14.03
CA PRO A 78 -12.60 -10.97 13.12
C PRO A 78 -13.30 -10.50 11.85
N TYR A 79 -13.00 -11.15 10.72
CA TYR A 79 -13.64 -10.86 9.43
C TYR A 79 -15.14 -11.12 9.49
N ARG A 80 -15.93 -10.15 8.99
CA ARG A 80 -17.40 -10.24 8.87
C ARG A 80 -17.83 -10.23 7.41
N PRO A 81 -17.87 -11.40 6.73
CA PRO A 81 -18.17 -11.47 5.30
C PRO A 81 -19.61 -11.05 4.93
N SER A 82 -20.51 -10.96 5.90
CA SER A 82 -21.88 -10.46 5.72
C SER A 82 -21.97 -8.93 5.72
N GLU A 83 -20.94 -8.23 6.19
CA GLU A 83 -20.94 -6.76 6.36
C GLU A 83 -19.97 -6.06 5.41
N ARG A 84 -18.82 -6.68 5.12
CA ARG A 84 -17.70 -6.03 4.41
C ARG A 84 -16.97 -7.03 3.52
N VAL A 85 -16.27 -6.53 2.50
CA VAL A 85 -15.33 -7.31 1.68
C VAL A 85 -13.92 -7.16 2.25
N ARG A 86 -13.26 -8.26 2.63
CA ARG A 86 -11.83 -8.19 2.99
C ARG A 86 -10.97 -8.16 1.73
N LYS A 87 -10.13 -7.13 1.67
CA LYS A 87 -9.25 -6.80 0.55
C LYS A 87 -7.82 -6.68 1.06
N ASP A 88 -7.07 -7.76 0.88
CA ASP A 88 -5.71 -7.88 1.41
C ASP A 88 -4.68 -7.72 0.29
N ILE A 89 -3.63 -6.96 0.58
CA ILE A 89 -2.53 -6.70 -0.35
C ILE A 89 -1.24 -7.15 0.32
N SER A 90 -0.52 -8.04 -0.35
CA SER A 90 0.87 -8.35 0.01
C SER A 90 1.78 -7.93 -1.12
N GLY A 91 2.94 -7.39 -0.79
CA GLY A 91 3.87 -6.92 -1.80
C GLY A 91 5.16 -6.38 -1.24
N ALA A 92 6.05 -6.04 -2.14
CA ALA A 92 7.32 -5.42 -1.81
C ALA A 92 7.70 -4.34 -2.81
N ILE A 93 8.41 -3.34 -2.31
CA ILE A 93 8.99 -2.25 -3.09
C ILE A 93 10.49 -2.21 -2.76
N VAL A 94 11.31 -2.12 -3.80
CA VAL A 94 12.75 -1.87 -3.69
C VAL A 94 13.07 -0.58 -4.43
N LEU A 95 13.66 0.37 -3.70
CA LEU A 95 14.18 1.62 -4.22
C LEU A 95 15.70 1.55 -4.24
N THR A 96 16.32 1.85 -5.38
CA THR A 96 17.78 1.96 -5.50
C THR A 96 18.15 3.26 -6.16
N ALA A 97 19.21 3.90 -5.66
CA ALA A 97 19.77 5.10 -6.26
C ALA A 97 20.94 4.74 -7.19
N SER A 98 21.06 5.45 -8.31
CA SER A 98 22.22 5.37 -9.20
C SER A 98 22.49 6.73 -9.83
N ARG A 99 23.72 7.00 -10.24
CA ARG A 99 24.06 8.21 -11.00
C ARG A 99 24.21 7.89 -12.48
N GLN A 100 23.56 8.67 -13.32
CA GLN A 100 23.73 8.54 -14.78
C GLN A 100 25.16 8.95 -15.15
N ARG A 101 25.84 8.13 -15.97
CA ARG A 101 27.26 8.31 -16.30
C ARG A 101 27.56 9.62 -17.02
N ASP A 102 26.62 10.12 -17.83
CA ASP A 102 26.85 11.26 -18.72
C ASP A 102 26.48 12.61 -18.08
N SER A 103 25.39 12.66 -17.32
CA SER A 103 24.87 13.89 -16.70
C SER A 103 25.22 14.04 -15.22
N GLY A 104 25.62 12.95 -14.54
CA GLY A 104 25.75 12.90 -13.08
C GLY A 104 24.41 12.96 -12.32
N GLU A 105 23.29 12.97 -13.03
CA GLU A 105 21.94 13.04 -12.47
C GLU A 105 21.65 11.82 -11.58
N LEU A 106 21.03 12.07 -10.42
CA LEU A 106 20.60 11.03 -9.50
C LEU A 106 19.29 10.41 -10.00
N VAL A 107 19.34 9.15 -10.38
CA VAL A 107 18.19 8.36 -10.82
C VAL A 107 17.81 7.37 -9.72
N VAL A 108 16.59 7.52 -9.19
CA VAL A 108 15.99 6.55 -8.27
C VAL A 108 15.12 5.57 -9.06
N THR A 109 15.46 4.29 -9.01
CA THR A 109 14.69 3.23 -9.65
C THR A 109 13.82 2.53 -8.63
N MET A 110 12.50 2.53 -8.86
CA MET A 110 11.53 1.78 -8.07
C MET A 110 11.16 0.48 -8.77
N ARG A 111 11.37 -0.65 -8.09
CA ARG A 111 10.88 -1.96 -8.48
C ARG A 111 9.83 -2.38 -7.46
N ARG A 112 8.66 -2.83 -7.93
CA ARG A 112 7.56 -3.24 -7.05
C ARG A 112 6.90 -4.50 -7.56
N ALA A 113 6.44 -5.33 -6.64
CA ALA A 113 5.61 -6.49 -6.91
C ALA A 113 4.57 -6.62 -5.81
N GLY A 114 3.41 -7.17 -6.14
CA GLY A 114 2.38 -7.44 -5.16
C GLY A 114 1.23 -8.21 -5.78
N TYR A 115 0.39 -8.78 -4.93
CA TYR A 115 -0.82 -9.45 -5.33
C TYR A 115 -1.98 -9.03 -4.42
N LEU A 116 -3.19 -9.15 -4.95
CA LEU A 116 -4.43 -8.83 -4.25
C LEU A 116 -5.15 -10.13 -3.90
N LYS A 117 -5.59 -10.26 -2.66
CA LYS A 117 -6.48 -11.31 -2.20
C LYS A 117 -7.84 -10.68 -1.87
N LEU A 118 -8.86 -11.05 -2.65
CA LEU A 118 -10.25 -10.73 -2.35
C LEU A 118 -10.87 -11.95 -1.67
N HIS A 119 -11.34 -11.76 -0.43
CA HIS A 119 -11.99 -12.82 0.32
C HIS A 119 -13.46 -12.95 -0.09
N CYS A 120 -14.03 -14.14 0.10
CA CYS A 120 -15.45 -14.36 -0.12
C CYS A 120 -16.30 -13.46 0.79
N PHE A 121 -17.38 -12.92 0.23
CA PHE A 121 -18.39 -12.12 0.93
C PHE A 121 -19.77 -12.74 0.71
N GLN A 122 -20.72 -12.44 1.59
CA GLN A 122 -22.01 -13.15 1.69
C GLN A 122 -23.23 -12.28 1.32
N PHE A 123 -23.00 -11.16 0.66
CA PHE A 123 -24.04 -10.24 0.21
C PHE A 123 -23.96 -10.02 -1.30
N PRO A 124 -25.08 -9.69 -1.97
CA PRO A 124 -25.06 -9.42 -3.40
C PRO A 124 -24.26 -8.15 -3.69
N VAL A 125 -23.40 -8.21 -4.70
CA VAL A 125 -22.64 -7.08 -5.23
C VAL A 125 -22.97 -6.94 -6.71
N SER A 126 -23.15 -5.71 -7.18
CA SER A 126 -23.41 -5.46 -8.61
C SER A 126 -22.19 -5.85 -9.45
N SER A 127 -22.39 -6.17 -10.73
CA SER A 127 -21.28 -6.50 -11.63
C SER A 127 -20.27 -5.36 -11.76
N LEU A 128 -20.75 -4.11 -11.77
CA LEU A 128 -19.90 -2.91 -11.78
C LEU A 128 -19.04 -2.84 -10.52
N ALA A 129 -19.64 -2.97 -9.34
CA ALA A 129 -18.91 -2.92 -8.08
C ALA A 129 -17.91 -4.08 -7.95
N GLN A 130 -18.24 -5.26 -8.49
CA GLN A 130 -17.28 -6.38 -8.54
C GLN A 130 -16.07 -6.07 -9.44
N GLN A 131 -16.29 -5.48 -10.62
CA GLN A 131 -15.20 -5.06 -11.51
C GLN A 131 -14.30 -4.00 -10.84
N GLU A 132 -14.88 -3.05 -10.12
CA GLU A 132 -14.12 -2.03 -9.39
C GLU A 132 -13.32 -2.62 -8.22
N LEU A 133 -13.89 -3.59 -7.50
CA LEU A 133 -13.17 -4.33 -6.45
C LEU A 133 -11.93 -5.05 -7.00
N GLU A 134 -12.08 -5.72 -8.15
CA GLU A 134 -11.02 -6.48 -8.84
C GLU A 134 -9.96 -5.56 -9.46
N ALA A 135 -10.36 -4.46 -10.08
CA ALA A 135 -9.45 -3.51 -10.73
C ALA A 135 -8.53 -2.77 -9.75
N GLY A 136 -8.97 -2.60 -8.50
CA GLY A 136 -8.35 -1.63 -7.60
C GLY A 136 -6.85 -1.81 -7.32
N ILE A 137 -6.25 -3.00 -7.46
CA ILE A 137 -4.78 -3.17 -7.26
C ILE A 137 -3.94 -2.32 -8.22
N ALA A 138 -4.42 -2.08 -9.44
CA ALA A 138 -3.74 -1.22 -10.40
C ALA A 138 -3.74 0.24 -9.93
N ASP A 139 -4.86 0.70 -9.38
CA ASP A 139 -5.06 2.08 -8.93
C ASP A 139 -4.17 2.42 -7.73
N TRP A 140 -3.98 1.48 -6.79
CA TRP A 140 -3.07 1.65 -5.66
C TRP A 140 -1.63 1.98 -6.10
N GLY A 141 -1.16 1.30 -7.14
CA GLY A 141 0.16 1.57 -7.72
C GLY A 141 0.31 2.99 -8.25
N ALA A 142 -0.70 3.46 -8.97
CA ALA A 142 -0.73 4.81 -9.53
C ALA A 142 -0.81 5.87 -8.41
N VAL A 143 -1.63 5.62 -7.39
CA VAL A 143 -1.75 6.48 -6.21
C VAL A 143 -0.41 6.60 -5.49
N MET A 144 0.30 5.51 -5.21
CA MET A 144 1.61 5.59 -4.55
C MET A 144 2.60 6.44 -5.35
N ILE A 145 2.73 6.20 -6.65
CA ILE A 145 3.66 6.95 -7.52
C ILE A 145 3.33 8.44 -7.53
N LYS A 146 2.04 8.78 -7.66
CA LYS A 146 1.61 10.18 -7.68
C LYS A 146 1.87 10.86 -6.34
N ALA A 147 1.65 10.17 -5.21
CA ALA A 147 1.96 10.70 -3.88
C ALA A 147 3.47 10.96 -3.70
N MET A 148 4.32 10.03 -4.15
CA MET A 148 5.77 10.25 -4.14
C MET A 148 6.17 11.47 -4.98
N ARG A 149 5.60 11.63 -6.19
CA ARG A 149 5.87 12.79 -7.05
C ARG A 149 5.45 14.09 -6.40
N GLU A 150 4.30 14.15 -5.76
CA GLU A 150 3.83 15.34 -5.04
C GLU A 150 4.82 15.73 -3.93
N ILE A 151 5.34 14.77 -3.15
CA ILE A 151 6.34 15.05 -2.11
C ILE A 151 7.67 15.52 -2.70
N LEU A 152 8.14 14.87 -3.77
CA LEU A 152 9.42 15.17 -4.41
C LEU A 152 9.40 16.53 -5.12
N TYR A 153 8.29 16.88 -5.78
CA TYR A 153 8.16 18.11 -6.54
C TYR A 153 7.63 19.29 -5.73
N ALA A 154 6.97 19.07 -4.58
CA ALA A 154 6.58 20.16 -3.68
C ALA A 154 7.77 20.86 -3.00
N ARG A 155 8.99 20.32 -3.15
CA ARG A 155 10.24 20.88 -2.60
C ARG A 155 11.09 21.64 -3.62
N ILE A 156 10.58 21.83 -4.84
CA ILE A 156 11.17 22.65 -5.91
C ILE A 156 10.29 23.90 -6.05
#